data_AF-A0A3M0YUD7-F1
#
_entry.id   AF-A0A3M0YUD7-F1
#
_cell.length_a   1.000
_cell.length_b   1.000
_cell.length_c   1.000
_cell.angle_alpha   90.00
_cell.angle_beta   90.00
_cell.angle_gamma   90.00
#
_symmetry.space_group_name_H-M   'P 1'
#
loop_
_entity.id
_entity.type
_entity.pdbx_description
1 polymer ?
#
loop_
_entity_poly.entity_id
_entity_poly.type
_entity_poly.pdbx_seq_one_letter_code
_entity_poly.pdbx_strand_id
1 'polypeptide(L)'
;MAHAHVRRPKLGELAATAICGNDISSSCLYVSALAILYAGQYAWLALLMVAGVLYLFRKIYGEVVGALPLNGGAYNALLNTTSKSMASLAATLTLLSYMATAVISASEAIHYVHSVVHAVPVVPVTIGLLAVFMGLTILGIGESSKVAIAIFLTHLSALSLLAVVAFIYIFSHGVGTFVANWHWPVEGSVKHALFFGFSAAMLGISGFESSANFVEEQAPGVFPKTLRNMWIVVSIFNPLMAVLALAVLPIGQVAEHKEALLSFMGHEVGGPWLSTLISVDAALVLSGAVLTSYVGVSGLLERMTLDRILPQFLLAKNSRGSAYRIIIMFFLLNVSILLITRGELGPLAGVYTISFLSVMALFAIGNILLKIRRARLPRPERASPLAILLAIIAVSMAIVGNILINPRYLGVFMEYFIPTVLVVGVMLNRTTILSGILYLIRYLFEPVQQFVKKLNRRILELIVEINSQEFVFFTKNDDIATLNKVMLYVQKNEHTRKIKFVTVL
;
A
#
# COMPACT_ATOMS: atom_id res chain seq x y z
N MET A 1 -1.21 2.14 -29.34
CA MET A 1 -1.17 0.67 -29.46
C MET A 1 -2.29 0.11 -28.60
N ALA A 2 -3.35 -0.40 -29.23
CA ALA A 2 -4.46 -1.03 -28.54
C ALA A 2 -3.98 -2.40 -28.00
N HIS A 3 -3.74 -2.50 -26.71
CA HIS A 3 -3.55 -3.80 -26.08
C HIS A 3 -4.87 -4.57 -26.20
N ALA A 4 -4.86 -5.65 -26.97
CA ALA A 4 -5.96 -6.61 -27.00
C ALA A 4 -6.27 -7.02 -25.55
N HIS A 5 -7.47 -6.67 -25.07
CA HIS A 5 -7.98 -7.18 -23.81
C HIS A 5 -8.19 -8.69 -23.98
N VAL A 6 -7.19 -9.49 -23.62
CA VAL A 6 -7.37 -10.91 -23.39
C VAL A 6 -8.46 -11.02 -22.32
N ARG A 7 -9.68 -11.43 -22.71
CA ARG A 7 -10.78 -11.67 -21.77
C ARG A 7 -10.36 -12.83 -20.87
N ARG A 8 -9.98 -12.50 -19.64
CA ARG A 8 -9.61 -13.50 -18.64
C ARG A 8 -10.82 -14.00 -17.90
N PRO A 9 -10.81 -15.28 -17.49
CA PRO A 9 -11.80 -15.76 -16.53
C PRO A 9 -11.70 -14.92 -15.26
N LYS A 10 -12.84 -14.36 -14.84
CA LYS A 10 -12.96 -13.63 -13.59
C LYS A 10 -12.91 -14.60 -12.41
N LEU A 11 -12.47 -14.12 -11.26
CA LEU A 11 -12.38 -14.91 -10.04
C LEU A 11 -13.78 -15.29 -9.54
N GLY A 12 -13.94 -16.56 -9.22
CA GLY A 12 -15.11 -17.07 -8.51
C GLY A 12 -15.09 -16.71 -7.03
N GLU A 13 -16.16 -17.09 -6.32
CA GLU A 13 -16.38 -16.75 -4.91
C GLU A 13 -15.29 -17.27 -3.98
N LEU A 14 -14.91 -18.55 -4.10
CA LEU A 14 -13.86 -19.14 -3.25
C LEU A 14 -12.50 -18.49 -3.51
N ALA A 15 -12.14 -18.24 -4.76
CA ALA A 15 -10.87 -17.63 -5.14
C ALA A 15 -10.74 -16.19 -4.61
N ALA A 16 -11.78 -15.37 -4.79
CA ALA A 16 -11.82 -14.01 -4.27
C ALA A 16 -11.84 -13.98 -2.73
N THR A 17 -12.59 -14.91 -2.12
CA THR A 17 -12.61 -15.08 -0.66
C THR A 17 -11.24 -15.48 -0.14
N ALA A 18 -10.54 -16.43 -0.77
CA ALA A 18 -9.26 -16.92 -0.29
C ALA A 18 -8.14 -15.88 -0.37
N ILE A 19 -8.12 -15.02 -1.41
CA ILE A 19 -7.14 -13.93 -1.51
C ILE A 19 -7.23 -13.04 -0.28
N CYS A 20 -8.36 -12.41 0.00
CA CYS A 20 -8.50 -11.56 1.21
C CYS A 20 -8.59 -12.36 2.50
N GLY A 21 -9.10 -13.59 2.40
CA GLY A 21 -9.37 -14.50 3.48
C GLY A 21 -8.11 -14.84 4.25
N ASN A 22 -7.00 -15.11 3.57
CA ASN A 22 -5.72 -15.40 4.22
C ASN A 22 -5.28 -14.28 5.16
N ASP A 23 -5.43 -13.02 4.75
CA ASP A 23 -5.07 -11.85 5.58
C ASP A 23 -5.98 -11.78 6.81
N ILE A 24 -7.29 -11.70 6.58
CA ILE A 24 -8.24 -11.50 7.68
C ILE A 24 -8.36 -12.70 8.63
N SER A 25 -8.23 -13.93 8.14
CA SER A 25 -8.30 -15.14 8.98
C SER A 25 -7.01 -15.36 9.76
N SER A 26 -5.85 -15.00 9.21
CA SER A 26 -4.57 -15.08 9.92
C SER A 26 -4.56 -14.23 11.20
N SER A 27 -5.46 -13.24 11.28
CA SER A 27 -5.55 -12.37 12.45
C SER A 27 -5.76 -13.08 13.78
N CYS A 28 -6.44 -14.23 13.78
CA CYS A 28 -6.65 -15.03 15.00
C CYS A 28 -5.34 -15.41 15.71
N LEU A 29 -4.23 -15.48 14.98
CA LEU A 29 -2.90 -15.81 15.50
C LEU A 29 -2.39 -14.76 16.50
N TYR A 30 -2.76 -13.49 16.34
CA TYR A 30 -2.30 -12.40 17.20
C TYR A 30 -3.45 -11.70 17.96
N VAL A 31 -4.66 -11.56 17.40
CA VAL A 31 -5.72 -10.78 18.08
C VAL A 31 -6.30 -11.47 19.29
N SER A 32 -6.26 -12.79 19.37
CA SER A 32 -6.70 -13.50 20.58
C SER A 32 -5.81 -13.14 21.76
N ALA A 33 -4.48 -13.13 21.57
CA ALA A 33 -3.54 -12.70 22.60
C ALA A 33 -3.74 -11.22 22.97
N LEU A 34 -3.78 -10.33 21.98
CA LEU A 34 -3.98 -8.89 22.22
C LEU A 34 -5.29 -8.61 22.96
N ALA A 35 -6.40 -9.25 22.58
CA ALA A 35 -7.68 -9.07 23.23
C ALA A 35 -7.65 -9.58 24.68
N ILE A 36 -7.00 -10.71 24.96
CA ILE A 36 -6.86 -11.23 26.33
C ILE A 36 -5.98 -10.31 27.17
N LEU A 37 -4.89 -9.76 26.62
CA LEU A 37 -4.00 -8.85 27.36
C LEU A 37 -4.71 -7.57 27.82
N TYR A 38 -5.61 -7.01 27.00
CA TYR A 38 -6.30 -5.75 27.34
C TYR A 38 -7.69 -5.93 27.94
N ALA A 39 -8.44 -6.98 27.59
CA ALA A 39 -9.80 -7.23 28.08
C ALA A 39 -9.92 -8.42 29.06
N GLY A 40 -8.84 -9.17 29.30
CA GLY A 40 -8.84 -10.33 30.19
C GLY A 40 -9.92 -11.34 29.80
N GLN A 41 -10.73 -11.72 30.79
CA GLN A 41 -11.86 -12.64 30.62
C GLN A 41 -12.95 -12.15 29.65
N TYR A 42 -12.94 -10.87 29.27
CA TYR A 42 -13.89 -10.27 28.33
C TYR A 42 -13.37 -10.18 26.88
N ALA A 43 -12.20 -10.76 26.58
CA ALA A 43 -11.59 -10.74 25.24
C ALA A 43 -12.54 -11.19 24.13
N TRP A 44 -13.29 -12.27 24.37
CA TRP A 44 -14.25 -12.81 23.40
C TRP A 44 -15.40 -11.82 23.10
N LEU A 45 -15.85 -11.04 24.09
CA LEU A 45 -16.84 -9.97 23.88
C LEU A 45 -16.25 -8.84 23.04
N ALA A 46 -15.01 -8.44 23.30
CA ALA A 46 -14.32 -7.43 22.48
C ALA A 46 -14.22 -7.89 21.02
N LEU A 47 -13.90 -9.15 20.76
CA LEU A 47 -13.84 -9.72 19.41
C LEU A 47 -15.23 -9.84 18.75
N LEU A 48 -16.28 -10.12 19.52
CA LEU A 48 -17.66 -10.05 19.01
C LEU A 48 -18.09 -8.61 18.66
N MET A 49 -17.67 -7.61 19.43
CA MET A 49 -17.89 -6.21 19.08
C MET A 49 -17.21 -5.85 17.76
N VAL A 50 -15.97 -6.31 17.56
CA VAL A 50 -15.23 -6.15 16.29
C VAL A 50 -15.96 -6.83 15.13
N ALA A 51 -16.46 -8.06 15.31
CA ALA A 51 -17.28 -8.75 14.31
C ALA A 51 -18.59 -7.99 13.99
N GLY A 52 -19.18 -7.34 14.99
CA GLY A 52 -20.34 -6.45 14.82
C GLY A 52 -20.00 -5.21 13.98
N VAL A 53 -18.85 -4.58 14.21
CA VAL A 53 -18.38 -3.45 13.38
C VAL A 53 -18.16 -3.89 11.94
N LEU A 54 -17.52 -5.04 11.73
CA LEU A 54 -17.28 -5.59 10.39
C LEU A 54 -18.59 -5.93 9.66
N TYR A 55 -19.62 -6.37 10.39
CA TYR A 55 -20.96 -6.58 9.83
C TYR A 55 -21.55 -5.28 9.24
N LEU A 56 -21.35 -4.13 9.91
CA LEU A 56 -21.76 -2.82 9.38
C LEU A 56 -20.96 -2.50 8.11
N PHE A 57 -19.65 -2.73 8.13
CA PHE A 57 -18.78 -2.46 6.99
C PHE A 57 -19.08 -3.31 5.76
N ARG A 58 -19.64 -4.52 5.88
CA ARG A 58 -20.13 -5.30 4.72
C ARG A 58 -21.06 -4.48 3.83
N LYS A 59 -22.07 -3.83 4.41
CA LYS A 59 -23.04 -3.04 3.65
C LYS A 59 -22.44 -1.72 3.16
N ILE A 60 -21.54 -1.12 3.93
CA ILE A 60 -20.84 0.12 3.53
C ILE A 60 -19.97 -0.14 2.29
N TYR A 61 -19.14 -1.18 2.32
CA TYR A 61 -18.32 -1.61 1.19
C TYR A 61 -19.17 -2.07 0.01
N GLY A 62 -20.19 -2.90 0.26
CA GLY A 62 -21.14 -3.34 -0.76
C GLY A 62 -21.83 -2.19 -1.50
N GLU A 63 -22.22 -1.12 -0.80
CA GLU A 63 -22.83 0.05 -1.42
C GLU A 63 -21.84 0.88 -2.24
N VAL A 64 -20.66 1.20 -1.69
CA VAL A 64 -19.66 2.05 -2.40
C VAL A 64 -19.13 1.35 -3.63
N VAL A 65 -18.63 0.11 -3.46
CA VAL A 65 -18.02 -0.64 -4.56
C VAL A 65 -19.08 -1.12 -5.55
N GLY A 66 -20.29 -1.43 -5.07
CA GLY A 66 -21.41 -1.74 -5.95
C GLY A 66 -21.82 -0.53 -6.83
N ALA A 67 -21.67 0.69 -6.33
CA ALA A 67 -21.92 1.91 -7.10
C ALA A 67 -20.75 2.26 -8.06
N LEU A 68 -19.52 1.95 -7.66
CA LEU A 68 -18.29 2.22 -8.40
C LEU A 68 -17.43 0.95 -8.47
N PRO A 69 -17.75 -0.01 -9.36
CA PRO A 69 -17.09 -1.32 -9.43
C PRO A 69 -15.74 -1.23 -10.15
N LEU A 70 -14.88 -0.33 -9.69
CA LEU A 70 -13.53 -0.10 -10.16
C LEU A 70 -12.56 -0.25 -8.98
N ASN A 71 -11.33 -0.68 -9.27
CA ASN A 71 -10.29 -0.80 -8.26
C ASN A 71 -9.97 0.55 -7.61
N GLY A 72 -9.27 0.51 -6.47
CA GLY A 72 -8.84 1.68 -5.72
C GLY A 72 -9.69 2.00 -4.49
N GLY A 73 -10.65 1.15 -4.10
CA GLY A 73 -11.32 1.22 -2.80
C GLY A 73 -11.70 2.64 -2.32
N ALA A 74 -11.17 3.04 -1.14
CA ALA A 74 -11.42 4.36 -0.55
C ALA A 74 -10.96 5.51 -1.46
N TYR A 75 -9.83 5.34 -2.17
CA TYR A 75 -9.35 6.32 -3.15
C TYR A 75 -10.40 6.58 -4.23
N ASN A 76 -10.99 5.53 -4.81
CA ASN A 76 -11.98 5.69 -5.88
C ASN A 76 -13.29 6.32 -5.37
N ALA A 77 -13.72 5.96 -4.16
CA ALA A 77 -14.89 6.58 -3.51
C ALA A 77 -14.70 8.08 -3.32
N LEU A 78 -13.53 8.51 -2.83
CA LEU A 78 -13.20 9.91 -2.61
C LEU A 78 -12.89 10.66 -3.90
N LEU A 79 -12.26 10.03 -4.89
CA LEU A 79 -12.00 10.63 -6.20
C LEU A 79 -13.28 11.10 -6.88
N ASN A 80 -14.36 10.32 -6.75
CA ASN A 80 -15.65 10.61 -7.39
C ASN A 80 -16.54 11.58 -6.61
N THR A 81 -16.14 11.97 -5.40
CA THR A 81 -16.93 12.79 -4.48
C THR A 81 -16.22 14.02 -3.93
N THR A 82 -14.89 14.08 -4.02
CA THR A 82 -14.02 15.14 -3.47
C THR A 82 -13.00 15.63 -4.52
N SER A 83 -11.74 15.84 -4.15
CA SER A 83 -10.64 16.26 -5.02
C SER A 83 -9.60 15.15 -5.20
N LYS A 84 -8.80 15.23 -6.27
CA LYS A 84 -7.67 14.29 -6.49
C LYS A 84 -6.69 14.29 -5.32
N SER A 85 -6.48 15.43 -4.67
CA SER A 85 -5.58 15.54 -3.52
C SER A 85 -6.10 14.73 -2.32
N MET A 86 -7.38 14.92 -1.96
CA MET A 86 -8.01 14.16 -0.87
C MET A 86 -8.07 12.66 -1.16
N ALA A 87 -8.38 12.28 -2.40
CA ALA A 87 -8.33 10.88 -2.81
C ALA A 87 -6.90 10.32 -2.68
N SER A 88 -5.88 11.06 -3.11
CA SER A 88 -4.47 10.66 -3.02
C SER A 88 -4.01 10.46 -1.58
N LEU A 89 -4.50 11.27 -0.64
CA LEU A 89 -4.25 11.10 0.80
C LEU A 89 -4.84 9.79 1.33
N ALA A 90 -6.04 9.42 0.89
CA ALA A 90 -6.61 8.12 1.24
C ALA A 90 -5.79 6.96 0.65
N ALA A 91 -5.30 7.13 -0.58
CA ALA A 91 -4.45 6.15 -1.22
C ALA A 91 -3.09 5.98 -0.51
N THR A 92 -2.50 7.05 0.04
CA THR A 92 -1.24 6.95 0.80
C THR A 92 -1.44 6.15 2.08
N LEU A 93 -2.57 6.34 2.79
CA LEU A 93 -2.93 5.49 3.94
C LEU A 93 -3.11 4.03 3.51
N THR A 94 -3.79 3.76 2.40
CA THR A 94 -3.95 2.38 1.91
C THR A 94 -2.62 1.76 1.49
N LEU A 95 -1.72 2.52 0.86
CA LEU A 95 -0.37 2.06 0.51
C LEU A 95 0.45 1.70 1.76
N LEU A 96 0.41 2.54 2.79
CA LEU A 96 1.08 2.28 4.06
C LEU A 96 0.50 1.07 4.79
N SER A 97 -0.83 0.93 4.78
CA SER A 97 -1.52 -0.25 5.30
C SER A 97 -0.98 -1.51 4.64
N TYR A 98 -0.93 -1.57 3.31
CA TYR A 98 -0.41 -2.74 2.59
C TYR A 98 1.07 -3.02 2.85
N MET A 99 1.89 -1.98 2.86
CA MET A 99 3.31 -2.13 3.15
C MET A 99 3.53 -2.72 4.55
N ALA A 100 2.81 -2.21 5.55
CA ALA A 100 2.90 -2.70 6.91
C ALA A 100 2.35 -4.13 7.03
N THR A 101 1.19 -4.44 6.41
CA THR A 101 0.65 -5.81 6.35
C THR A 101 1.66 -6.78 5.74
N ALA A 102 2.25 -6.44 4.59
CA ALA A 102 3.21 -7.32 3.91
C ALA A 102 4.46 -7.58 4.75
N VAL A 103 5.05 -6.55 5.36
CA VAL A 103 6.30 -6.69 6.11
C VAL A 103 6.08 -7.36 7.46
N ILE A 104 5.02 -6.97 8.19
CA ILE A 104 4.67 -7.62 9.48
C ILE A 104 4.34 -9.08 9.23
N SER A 105 3.44 -9.38 8.29
CA SER A 105 3.03 -10.78 8.04
C SER A 105 4.20 -11.64 7.56
N ALA A 106 5.06 -11.10 6.69
CA ALA A 106 6.24 -11.84 6.25
C ALA A 106 7.21 -12.11 7.41
N SER A 107 7.43 -11.13 8.28
CA SER A 107 8.34 -11.28 9.42
C SER A 107 7.78 -12.23 10.48
N GLU A 108 6.49 -12.09 10.83
CA GLU A 108 5.79 -13.00 11.75
C GLU A 108 5.79 -14.43 11.22
N ALA A 109 5.56 -14.63 9.91
CA ALA A 109 5.65 -15.96 9.30
C ALA A 109 7.03 -16.60 9.56
N ILE A 110 8.11 -15.84 9.41
CA ILE A 110 9.46 -16.34 9.66
C ILE A 110 9.75 -16.50 11.15
N HIS A 111 9.16 -15.70 12.04
CA HIS A 111 9.24 -15.93 13.49
C HIS A 111 8.55 -17.25 13.90
N TYR A 112 7.40 -17.57 13.31
CA TYR A 112 6.77 -18.87 13.49
C TYR A 112 7.66 -20.02 13.00
N VAL A 113 8.32 -19.87 11.84
CA VAL A 113 9.30 -20.86 11.37
C VAL A 113 10.50 -20.96 12.32
N HIS A 114 11.00 -19.83 12.82
CA HIS A 114 12.12 -19.77 13.75
C HIS A 114 11.80 -20.42 15.10
N SER A 115 10.53 -20.44 15.52
CA SER A 115 10.11 -21.17 16.73
C SER A 115 10.28 -22.70 16.60
N VAL A 116 10.25 -23.23 15.37
CA VAL A 116 10.49 -24.64 15.05
C VAL A 116 11.96 -24.90 14.67
N VAL A 117 12.57 -23.98 13.91
CA VAL A 117 13.94 -24.09 13.39
C VAL A 117 14.75 -22.84 13.77
N HIS A 118 15.41 -22.88 14.93
CA HIS A 118 16.15 -21.74 15.49
C HIS A 118 17.36 -21.25 14.66
N ALA A 119 17.77 -21.97 13.63
CA ALA A 119 18.90 -21.58 12.78
C ALA A 119 18.52 -20.61 11.64
N VAL A 120 17.24 -20.25 11.49
CA VAL A 120 16.74 -19.47 10.35
C VAL A 120 17.06 -17.97 10.53
N PRO A 121 17.84 -17.34 9.62
CA PRO A 121 18.11 -15.91 9.72
C PRO A 121 16.86 -15.11 9.30
N VAL A 122 16.19 -14.51 10.28
CA VAL A 122 14.86 -13.89 10.10
C VAL A 122 14.83 -12.89 8.95
N VAL A 123 15.68 -11.85 8.97
CA VAL A 123 15.62 -10.75 7.99
C VAL A 123 15.88 -11.23 6.54
N PRO A 124 16.97 -11.96 6.21
CA PRO A 124 17.19 -12.46 4.85
C PRO A 124 16.07 -13.38 4.34
N VAL A 125 15.51 -14.21 5.22
CA VAL A 125 14.45 -15.16 4.85
C VAL A 125 13.12 -14.43 4.64
N THR A 126 12.83 -13.40 5.43
CA THR A 126 11.69 -12.49 5.21
C THR A 126 11.79 -11.81 3.85
N ILE A 127 12.98 -11.33 3.44
CA ILE A 127 13.20 -10.78 2.09
C ILE A 127 12.94 -11.84 1.01
N GLY A 128 13.43 -13.07 1.22
CA GLY A 128 13.18 -14.19 0.33
C GLY A 128 11.69 -14.50 0.18
N LEU A 129 10.94 -14.52 1.28
CA LEU A 129 9.49 -14.73 1.30
C LEU A 129 8.76 -13.62 0.52
N LEU A 130 9.10 -12.35 0.77
CA LEU A 130 8.57 -11.21 0.03
C LEU A 130 8.84 -11.34 -1.48
N ALA A 131 10.02 -11.84 -1.87
CA ALA A 131 10.41 -12.05 -3.27
C ALA A 131 9.64 -13.21 -3.93
N VAL A 132 9.38 -14.30 -3.20
CA VAL A 132 8.57 -15.43 -3.68
C VAL A 132 7.15 -14.96 -4.00
N PHE A 133 6.52 -14.20 -3.09
CA PHE A 133 5.16 -13.70 -3.29
C PHE A 133 5.08 -12.57 -4.33
N MET A 134 6.15 -11.77 -4.47
CA MET A 134 6.32 -10.86 -5.61
C MET A 134 6.27 -11.65 -6.93
N GLY A 135 7.09 -12.72 -7.04
CA GLY A 135 7.13 -13.60 -8.21
C GLY A 135 5.76 -14.22 -8.51
N LEU A 136 5.09 -14.77 -7.50
CA LEU A 136 3.75 -15.36 -7.62
C LEU A 136 2.71 -14.35 -8.14
N THR A 137 2.76 -13.10 -7.67
CA THR A 137 1.83 -12.04 -8.11
C THR A 137 2.14 -11.60 -9.55
N ILE A 138 3.42 -11.58 -9.95
CA ILE A 138 3.84 -11.31 -11.33
C ILE A 138 3.34 -12.43 -12.28
N LEU A 139 3.28 -13.68 -11.82
CA LEU A 139 2.70 -14.80 -12.57
C LEU A 139 1.18 -14.65 -12.83
N GLY A 140 0.52 -13.70 -12.16
CA GLY A 140 -0.85 -13.29 -12.43
C GLY A 140 -1.86 -13.80 -11.40
N ILE A 141 -2.95 -13.04 -11.24
CA ILE A 141 -3.94 -13.26 -10.17
C ILE A 141 -4.63 -14.63 -10.23
N GLY A 142 -4.76 -15.24 -11.41
CA GLY A 142 -5.33 -16.57 -11.56
C GLY A 142 -4.47 -17.65 -10.89
N GLU A 143 -3.15 -17.63 -11.10
CA GLU A 143 -2.23 -18.58 -10.45
C GLU A 143 -2.08 -18.27 -8.96
N SER A 144 -1.95 -16.98 -8.62
CA SER A 144 -1.95 -16.52 -7.23
C SER A 144 -3.18 -17.02 -6.46
N SER A 145 -4.36 -16.99 -7.09
CA SER A 145 -5.60 -17.40 -6.42
C SER A 145 -5.65 -18.88 -6.09
N LYS A 146 -5.02 -19.77 -6.88
CA LYS A 146 -4.96 -21.21 -6.57
C LYS A 146 -4.13 -21.45 -5.31
N VAL A 147 -2.97 -20.79 -5.21
CA VAL A 147 -2.11 -20.83 -4.01
C VAL A 147 -2.85 -20.26 -2.81
N ALA A 148 -3.55 -19.13 -2.99
CA ALA A 148 -4.35 -18.51 -1.94
C ALA A 148 -5.43 -19.47 -1.41
N ILE A 149 -6.14 -20.20 -2.29
CA ILE A 149 -7.16 -21.19 -1.90
C ILE A 149 -6.54 -22.32 -1.08
N ALA A 150 -5.39 -22.86 -1.50
CA ALA A 150 -4.73 -23.94 -0.79
C ALA A 150 -4.33 -23.52 0.63
N ILE A 151 -3.71 -22.35 0.77
CA ILE A 151 -3.34 -21.77 2.08
C ILE A 151 -4.59 -21.55 2.94
N PHE A 152 -5.63 -20.93 2.37
CA PHE A 152 -6.84 -20.57 3.09
C PHE A 152 -7.58 -21.79 3.64
N LEU A 153 -7.77 -22.82 2.81
CA LEU A 153 -8.45 -24.06 3.24
C LEU A 153 -7.62 -24.86 4.24
N THR A 154 -6.30 -24.87 4.09
CA THR A 154 -5.39 -25.50 5.06
C THR A 154 -5.54 -24.82 6.43
N HIS A 155 -5.54 -23.49 6.45
CA HIS A 155 -5.69 -22.71 7.67
C HIS A 155 -7.04 -22.91 8.36
N LEU A 156 -8.15 -22.85 7.62
CA LEU A 156 -9.47 -23.14 8.22
C LEU A 156 -9.55 -24.56 8.78
N SER A 157 -8.88 -25.52 8.15
CA SER A 157 -8.81 -26.89 8.63
C SER A 157 -7.96 -27.00 9.90
N ALA A 158 -6.80 -26.34 9.95
CA ALA A 158 -5.92 -26.29 11.11
C ALA A 158 -6.60 -25.64 12.33
N LEU A 159 -7.28 -24.50 12.14
CA LEU A 159 -8.06 -23.85 13.19
C LEU A 159 -9.21 -24.73 13.68
N SER A 160 -9.91 -25.41 12.76
CA SER A 160 -11.00 -26.33 13.13
C SER A 160 -10.47 -27.52 13.93
N LEU A 161 -9.34 -28.09 13.52
CA LEU A 161 -8.67 -29.16 14.25
C LEU A 161 -8.26 -28.71 15.65
N LEU A 162 -7.60 -27.56 15.77
CA LEU A 162 -7.20 -26.98 17.06
C LEU A 162 -8.43 -26.75 17.96
N ALA A 163 -9.52 -26.22 17.41
CA ALA A 163 -10.76 -26.04 18.16
C ALA A 163 -11.30 -27.37 18.70
N VAL A 164 -11.40 -28.39 17.84
CA VAL A 164 -11.92 -29.71 18.22
C VAL A 164 -11.04 -30.35 19.30
N VAL A 165 -9.71 -30.33 19.15
CA VAL A 165 -8.80 -30.89 20.15
C VAL A 165 -8.89 -30.12 21.47
N ALA A 166 -8.97 -28.79 21.44
CA ALA A 166 -9.16 -27.98 22.63
C ALA A 166 -10.50 -28.28 23.34
N PHE A 167 -11.59 -28.48 22.59
CA PHE A 167 -12.86 -28.91 23.17
C PHE A 167 -12.77 -30.28 23.85
N ILE A 168 -12.09 -31.26 23.23
CA ILE A 168 -11.85 -32.58 23.82
C ILE A 168 -11.01 -32.46 25.10
N TYR A 169 -9.97 -31.61 25.08
CA TYR A 169 -9.14 -31.33 26.25
C TYR A 169 -9.96 -30.74 27.40
N ILE A 170 -10.80 -29.73 27.13
CA ILE A 170 -11.67 -29.10 28.15
C ILE A 170 -12.69 -30.12 28.69
N PHE A 171 -13.24 -30.98 27.85
CA PHE A 171 -14.20 -32.00 28.28
C PHE A 171 -13.55 -33.05 29.19
N SER A 172 -12.27 -33.37 28.97
CA SER A 172 -11.52 -34.37 29.75
C SER A 172 -10.90 -33.81 31.03
N HIS A 173 -10.45 -32.55 31.03
CA HIS A 173 -9.75 -31.91 32.16
C HIS A 173 -10.63 -30.96 32.98
N GLY A 174 -11.84 -30.67 32.49
CA GLY A 174 -12.80 -29.77 33.13
C GLY A 174 -12.57 -28.28 32.79
N VAL A 175 -13.44 -27.42 33.33
CA VAL A 175 -13.46 -25.97 33.05
C VAL A 175 -12.73 -25.13 34.12
N GLY A 176 -11.89 -25.76 34.95
CA GLY A 176 -11.25 -25.11 36.11
C GLY A 176 -10.44 -23.87 35.73
N THR A 177 -9.64 -23.94 34.67
CA THR A 177 -8.85 -22.80 34.17
C THR A 177 -9.75 -21.64 33.70
N PHE A 178 -10.84 -21.94 33.00
CA PHE A 178 -11.82 -20.92 32.58
C PHE A 178 -12.43 -20.20 33.78
N VAL A 179 -12.85 -20.96 34.81
CA VAL A 179 -13.43 -20.40 36.04
C VAL A 179 -12.40 -19.57 36.79
N ALA A 180 -11.14 -20.01 36.88
CA ALA A 180 -10.06 -19.24 37.49
C ALA A 180 -9.81 -17.92 36.74
N ASN A 181 -9.74 -17.97 35.41
CA ASN A 181 -9.60 -16.79 34.56
C ASN A 181 -10.81 -15.84 34.65
N TRP A 182 -12.02 -16.37 34.84
CA TRP A 182 -13.22 -15.54 35.01
C TRP A 182 -13.15 -14.66 36.27
N HIS A 183 -12.55 -15.19 37.34
CA HIS A 183 -12.30 -14.49 38.59
C HIS A 183 -10.99 -13.69 38.60
N TRP A 184 -10.25 -13.68 37.48
CA TRP A 184 -9.03 -12.89 37.37
C TRP A 184 -9.34 -11.40 37.57
N PRO A 185 -8.54 -10.66 38.37
CA PRO A 185 -8.76 -9.24 38.61
C PRO A 185 -8.77 -8.45 37.31
N VAL A 186 -9.82 -7.65 37.10
CA VAL A 186 -9.90 -6.73 35.97
C VAL A 186 -9.07 -5.51 36.28
N GLU A 187 -8.09 -5.19 35.43
CA GLU A 187 -7.35 -3.93 35.53
C GLU A 187 -8.27 -2.75 35.18
N GLY A 188 -8.47 -1.84 36.13
CA GLY A 188 -9.37 -0.69 35.98
C GLY A 188 -10.85 -1.10 36.07
N SER A 189 -11.64 -0.76 35.05
CA SER A 189 -13.06 -1.13 35.00
C SER A 189 -13.38 -1.96 33.76
N VAL A 190 -14.45 -2.76 33.81
CA VAL A 190 -14.91 -3.57 32.67
C VAL A 190 -15.08 -2.73 31.39
N LYS A 191 -15.52 -1.47 31.53
CA LYS A 191 -15.64 -0.55 30.40
C LYS A 191 -14.27 -0.20 29.79
N HIS A 192 -13.26 0.05 30.62
CA HIS A 192 -11.90 0.32 30.15
C HIS A 192 -11.28 -0.92 29.50
N ALA A 193 -11.43 -2.09 30.13
CA ALA A 193 -10.98 -3.37 29.61
C ALA A 193 -11.59 -3.67 28.23
N LEU A 194 -12.92 -3.54 28.10
CA LEU A 194 -13.61 -3.71 26.82
C LEU A 194 -13.20 -2.66 25.78
N PHE A 195 -12.99 -1.41 26.17
CA PHE A 195 -12.57 -0.34 25.24
C PHE A 195 -11.18 -0.61 24.66
N PHE A 196 -10.20 -0.94 25.50
CA PHE A 196 -8.84 -1.22 25.05
C PHE A 196 -8.73 -2.57 24.34
N GLY A 197 -9.42 -3.60 24.84
CA GLY A 197 -9.52 -4.89 24.14
C GLY A 197 -10.18 -4.76 22.78
N PHE A 198 -11.27 -4.00 22.66
CA PHE A 198 -11.90 -3.70 21.37
C PHE A 198 -10.93 -2.96 20.44
N SER A 199 -10.23 -1.94 20.96
CA SER A 199 -9.29 -1.14 20.17
C SER A 199 -8.13 -2.00 19.63
N ALA A 200 -7.53 -2.84 20.47
CA ALA A 200 -6.47 -3.75 20.06
C ALA A 200 -6.99 -4.84 19.10
N ALA A 201 -8.18 -5.39 19.37
CA ALA A 201 -8.81 -6.43 18.55
C ALA A 201 -9.26 -5.94 17.16
N MET A 202 -9.42 -4.62 16.96
CA MET A 202 -9.74 -4.05 15.64
C MET A 202 -8.64 -4.25 14.59
N LEU A 203 -7.43 -4.65 15.00
CA LEU A 203 -6.42 -5.19 14.08
C LEU A 203 -6.88 -6.49 13.37
N GLY A 204 -7.88 -7.17 13.93
CA GLY A 204 -8.35 -8.48 13.45
C GLY A 204 -9.29 -8.46 12.26
N ILE A 205 -9.50 -7.29 11.67
CA ILE A 205 -10.37 -7.12 10.50
C ILE A 205 -9.64 -6.56 9.29
N SER A 206 -8.31 -6.43 9.39
CA SER A 206 -7.48 -6.07 8.25
C SER A 206 -7.52 -7.13 7.15
N GLY A 207 -7.39 -6.69 5.90
CA GLY A 207 -7.57 -7.52 4.71
C GLY A 207 -8.97 -7.43 4.12
N PHE A 208 -9.95 -6.96 4.89
CA PHE A 208 -11.31 -6.70 4.41
C PHE A 208 -11.35 -5.66 3.29
N GLU A 209 -10.51 -4.63 3.39
CA GLU A 209 -10.36 -3.55 2.41
C GLU A 209 -9.80 -4.02 1.08
N SER A 210 -9.05 -5.13 1.07
CA SER A 210 -8.34 -5.63 -0.09
C SER A 210 -9.25 -6.10 -1.21
N SER A 211 -10.42 -6.61 -0.87
CA SER A 211 -11.40 -7.06 -1.86
C SER A 211 -11.82 -5.92 -2.80
N ALA A 212 -11.86 -4.68 -2.30
CA ALA A 212 -12.22 -3.50 -3.09
C ALA A 212 -11.12 -3.06 -4.07
N ASN A 213 -9.87 -3.52 -3.86
CA ASN A 213 -8.74 -3.15 -4.69
C ASN A 213 -8.48 -4.11 -5.86
N PHE A 214 -9.15 -5.27 -5.91
CA PHE A 214 -9.16 -6.14 -7.10
C PHE A 214 -10.59 -6.51 -7.53
N VAL A 215 -11.59 -5.69 -7.18
CA VAL A 215 -12.99 -5.94 -7.53
C VAL A 215 -13.19 -6.14 -9.02
N GLU A 216 -12.40 -5.46 -9.86
CA GLU A 216 -12.47 -5.62 -11.31
C GLU A 216 -12.16 -7.05 -11.73
N GLU A 217 -11.35 -7.80 -10.98
CA GLU A 217 -11.00 -9.20 -11.27
C GLU A 217 -12.04 -10.21 -10.77
N GLN A 218 -13.01 -9.79 -9.97
CA GLN A 218 -14.07 -10.65 -9.45
C GLN A 218 -15.23 -10.78 -10.44
N ALA A 219 -15.87 -11.95 -10.48
CA ALA A 219 -17.06 -12.13 -11.31
C ALA A 219 -18.25 -11.30 -10.77
N PRO A 220 -19.25 -10.95 -11.63
CA PRO A 220 -20.41 -10.20 -11.19
C PRO A 220 -21.11 -10.84 -9.97
N GLY A 221 -21.38 -10.04 -8.94
CA GLY A 221 -22.03 -10.51 -7.71
C GLY A 221 -21.14 -11.28 -6.73
N VAL A 222 -19.84 -11.49 -7.04
CA VAL A 222 -18.90 -12.16 -6.11
C VAL A 222 -18.50 -11.26 -4.95
N PHE A 223 -18.26 -9.97 -5.20
CA PHE A 223 -17.74 -9.04 -4.19
C PHE A 223 -18.55 -9.02 -2.87
N PRO A 224 -19.89 -8.88 -2.85
CA PRO A 224 -20.66 -8.94 -1.60
C PRO A 224 -20.55 -10.28 -0.87
N LYS A 225 -20.37 -11.38 -1.62
CA LYS A 225 -20.20 -12.72 -1.04
C LYS A 225 -18.82 -12.89 -0.43
N THR A 226 -17.77 -12.37 -1.08
CA THR A 226 -16.42 -12.28 -0.52
C THR A 226 -16.45 -11.60 0.86
N LEU A 227 -17.12 -10.43 0.96
CA LEU A 227 -17.25 -9.72 2.25
C LEU A 227 -18.06 -10.52 3.29
N ARG A 228 -19.12 -11.21 2.87
CA ARG A 228 -19.91 -12.09 3.75
C ARG A 228 -19.05 -13.23 4.28
N ASN A 229 -18.31 -13.93 3.43
CA ASN A 229 -17.55 -15.11 3.80
C ASN A 229 -16.41 -14.74 4.77
N MET A 230 -15.68 -13.65 4.50
CA MET A 230 -14.67 -13.12 5.42
C MET A 230 -15.25 -12.78 6.79
N TRP A 231 -16.41 -12.10 6.82
CA TRP A 231 -17.09 -11.78 8.08
C TRP A 231 -17.48 -13.04 8.86
N ILE A 232 -18.02 -14.07 8.20
CA ILE A 232 -18.37 -15.34 8.85
C ILE A 232 -17.14 -15.94 9.52
N VAL A 233 -16.05 -16.10 8.78
CA VAL A 233 -14.79 -16.69 9.28
C VAL A 233 -14.29 -15.97 10.53
N VAL A 234 -14.18 -14.64 10.48
CA VAL A 234 -13.70 -13.83 11.61
C VAL A 234 -14.66 -13.89 12.80
N SER A 235 -15.97 -13.82 12.55
CA SER A 235 -16.99 -13.84 13.62
C SER A 235 -17.02 -15.15 14.40
N ILE A 236 -16.56 -16.24 13.77
CA ILE A 236 -16.48 -17.56 14.38
C ILE A 236 -15.11 -17.75 15.03
N PHE A 237 -14.04 -17.73 14.24
CA PHE A 237 -12.73 -18.17 14.71
C PHE A 237 -12.10 -17.20 15.71
N ASN A 238 -12.23 -15.88 15.54
CA ASN A 238 -11.55 -14.95 16.45
C ASN A 238 -12.12 -15.06 17.88
N PRO A 239 -13.44 -14.92 18.13
CA PRO A 239 -14.00 -15.11 19.47
C PRO A 239 -13.82 -16.54 19.98
N LEU A 240 -13.99 -17.56 19.13
CA LEU A 240 -13.83 -18.96 19.53
C LEU A 240 -12.42 -19.24 20.05
N MET A 241 -11.38 -18.83 19.32
CA MET A 241 -9.98 -19.02 19.74
C MET A 241 -9.67 -18.30 21.04
N ALA A 242 -10.24 -17.11 21.27
CA ALA A 242 -10.07 -16.41 22.54
C ALA A 242 -10.75 -17.14 23.71
N VAL A 243 -11.98 -17.67 23.52
CA VAL A 243 -12.66 -18.47 24.55
C VAL A 243 -11.88 -19.75 24.85
N LEU A 244 -11.41 -20.45 23.81
CA LEU A 244 -10.62 -21.68 23.99
C LEU A 244 -9.30 -21.39 24.70
N ALA A 245 -8.59 -20.32 24.32
CA ALA A 245 -7.37 -19.90 25.01
C ALA A 245 -7.63 -19.60 26.49
N LEU A 246 -8.71 -18.88 26.81
CA LEU A 246 -9.11 -18.62 28.20
C LEU A 246 -9.57 -19.87 28.96
N ALA A 247 -9.97 -20.93 28.26
CA ALA A 247 -10.39 -22.18 28.89
C ALA A 247 -9.25 -23.17 29.10
N VAL A 248 -8.17 -23.04 28.32
CA VAL A 248 -7.00 -23.94 28.36
C VAL A 248 -5.86 -23.32 29.17
N LEU A 249 -5.60 -22.02 29.01
CA LEU A 249 -4.40 -21.36 29.51
C LEU A 249 -4.74 -20.33 30.61
N PRO A 250 -4.00 -20.27 31.73
CA PRO A 250 -4.10 -19.16 32.68
C PRO A 250 -3.75 -17.82 32.02
N ILE A 251 -4.52 -16.76 32.30
CA ILE A 251 -4.31 -15.41 31.71
C ILE A 251 -2.87 -14.92 31.88
N GLY A 252 -2.24 -15.19 33.04
CA GLY A 252 -0.85 -14.79 33.32
C GLY A 252 0.18 -15.34 32.32
N GLN A 253 -0.08 -16.49 31.69
CA GLN A 253 0.84 -17.10 30.70
C GLN A 253 0.66 -16.54 29.28
N VAL A 254 -0.44 -15.81 29.01
CA VAL A 254 -0.75 -15.31 27.67
C VAL A 254 0.24 -14.23 27.23
N ALA A 255 0.73 -13.40 28.16
CA ALA A 255 1.71 -12.36 27.88
C ALA A 255 3.06 -12.92 27.40
N GLU A 256 3.48 -14.04 27.97
CA GLU A 256 4.74 -14.71 27.64
C GLU A 256 4.71 -15.33 26.23
N HIS A 257 3.52 -15.76 25.78
CA HIS A 257 3.33 -16.46 24.51
C HIS A 257 2.58 -15.63 23.47
N LYS A 258 2.57 -14.30 23.59
CA LYS A 258 1.73 -13.41 22.74
C LYS A 258 1.93 -13.60 21.23
N GLU A 259 3.16 -13.87 20.78
CA GLU A 259 3.48 -14.00 19.35
C GLU A 259 3.13 -15.38 18.78
N ALA A 260 2.95 -16.40 19.63
CA ALA A 260 2.72 -17.78 19.19
C ALA A 260 1.60 -18.47 20.00
N LEU A 261 0.63 -17.70 20.50
CA LEU A 261 -0.36 -18.16 21.48
C LEU A 261 -1.10 -19.42 21.02
N LEU A 262 -1.54 -19.46 19.76
CA LEU A 262 -2.29 -20.60 19.23
C LEU A 262 -1.42 -21.87 19.09
N SER A 263 -0.12 -21.71 18.79
CA SER A 263 0.82 -22.83 18.76
C SER A 263 1.09 -23.37 20.16
N PHE A 264 1.25 -22.47 21.14
CA PHE A 264 1.40 -22.84 22.55
C PHE A 264 0.12 -23.52 23.09
N MET A 265 -1.06 -22.98 22.78
CA MET A 265 -2.33 -23.66 23.10
C MET A 265 -2.40 -25.05 22.46
N GLY A 266 -1.94 -25.20 21.21
CA GLY A 266 -1.81 -26.49 20.53
C GLY A 266 -0.89 -27.47 21.24
N HIS A 267 0.22 -26.98 21.80
CA HIS A 267 1.12 -27.77 22.64
C HIS A 267 0.40 -28.29 23.88
N GLU A 268 -0.34 -27.43 24.57
CA GLU A 268 -1.03 -27.80 25.81
C GLU A 268 -2.18 -28.79 25.59
N VAL A 269 -2.98 -28.62 24.53
CA VAL A 269 -4.17 -29.47 24.29
C VAL A 269 -3.86 -30.76 23.53
N GLY A 270 -2.81 -30.78 22.71
CA GLY A 270 -2.53 -31.88 21.78
C GLY A 270 -1.08 -32.34 21.74
N GLY A 271 -0.14 -31.61 22.36
CA GLY A 271 1.28 -31.93 22.38
C GLY A 271 2.09 -31.36 21.19
N PRO A 272 3.38 -31.73 21.09
CA PRO A 272 4.33 -31.11 20.15
C PRO A 272 3.94 -31.18 18.67
N TRP A 273 3.23 -32.24 18.24
CA TRP A 273 2.81 -32.39 16.85
C TRP A 273 1.77 -31.34 16.45
N LEU A 274 0.83 -31.01 17.34
CA LEU A 274 -0.21 -30.03 17.06
C LEU A 274 0.37 -28.62 17.10
N SER A 275 1.25 -28.34 18.06
CA SER A 275 2.02 -27.09 18.07
C SER A 275 2.81 -26.87 16.78
N THR A 276 3.54 -27.90 16.30
CA THR A 276 4.29 -27.82 15.04
C THR A 276 3.37 -27.60 13.84
N LEU A 277 2.24 -28.30 13.79
CA LEU A 277 1.24 -28.12 12.73
C LEU A 277 0.71 -26.69 12.69
N ILE A 278 0.36 -26.13 13.86
CA ILE A 278 -0.13 -24.75 13.97
C ILE A 278 0.96 -23.73 13.64
N SER A 279 2.22 -23.96 14.03
CA SER A 279 3.33 -23.08 13.65
C SER A 279 3.59 -23.07 12.14
N VAL A 280 3.53 -24.23 11.48
CA VAL A 280 3.67 -24.33 10.01
C VAL A 280 2.48 -23.67 9.31
N ASP A 281 1.27 -23.91 9.79
CA ASP A 281 0.06 -23.28 9.26
C ASP A 281 0.09 -21.75 9.42
N ALA A 282 0.50 -21.25 10.59
CA ALA A 282 0.67 -19.84 10.87
C ALA A 282 1.64 -19.19 9.86
N ALA A 283 2.79 -19.82 9.62
CA ALA A 283 3.74 -19.36 8.63
C ALA A 283 3.14 -19.31 7.21
N LEU A 284 2.35 -20.32 6.82
CA LEU A 284 1.69 -20.37 5.51
C LEU A 284 0.62 -19.30 5.35
N VAL A 285 -0.28 -19.13 6.33
CA VAL A 285 -1.39 -18.17 6.22
C VAL A 285 -0.91 -16.71 6.30
N LEU A 286 0.08 -16.42 7.13
CA LEU A 286 0.72 -15.10 7.19
C LEU A 286 1.45 -14.79 5.87
N SER A 287 2.06 -15.79 5.25
CA SER A 287 2.58 -15.67 3.89
C SER A 287 1.46 -15.39 2.87
N GLY A 288 0.27 -15.96 3.07
CA GLY A 288 -0.94 -15.62 2.32
C GLY A 288 -1.37 -14.16 2.48
N ALA A 289 -1.23 -13.55 3.66
CA ALA A 289 -1.49 -12.13 3.88
C ALA A 289 -0.53 -11.21 3.08
N VAL A 290 0.71 -11.64 2.87
CA VAL A 290 1.66 -10.98 1.96
C VAL A 290 1.11 -10.96 0.53
N LEU A 291 0.55 -12.09 0.06
CA LEU A 291 -0.09 -12.15 -1.26
C LEU A 291 -1.25 -11.17 -1.37
N THR A 292 -2.11 -11.10 -0.35
CA THR A 292 -3.23 -10.16 -0.28
C THR A 292 -2.76 -8.72 -0.46
N SER A 293 -1.66 -8.37 0.19
CA SER A 293 -1.07 -7.03 0.12
C SER A 293 -0.55 -6.70 -1.28
N TYR A 294 0.15 -7.65 -1.93
CA TYR A 294 0.60 -7.48 -3.32
C TYR A 294 -0.57 -7.31 -4.29
N VAL A 295 -1.63 -8.11 -4.15
CA VAL A 295 -2.82 -8.00 -5.00
C VAL A 295 -3.54 -6.66 -4.78
N GLY A 296 -3.73 -6.27 -3.51
CA GLY A 296 -4.41 -5.03 -3.14
C GLY A 296 -3.65 -3.78 -3.61
N VAL A 297 -2.35 -3.69 -3.34
CA VAL A 297 -1.55 -2.54 -3.74
C VAL A 297 -1.40 -2.43 -5.26
N SER A 298 -1.33 -3.57 -5.97
CA SER A 298 -1.27 -3.59 -7.43
C SER A 298 -2.48 -2.90 -8.04
N GLY A 299 -3.69 -3.25 -7.59
CA GLY A 299 -4.91 -2.65 -8.11
C GLY A 299 -5.09 -1.17 -7.72
N LEU A 300 -4.68 -0.79 -6.50
CA LEU A 300 -4.66 0.61 -6.06
C LEU A 300 -3.73 1.47 -6.92
N LEU A 301 -2.46 1.08 -7.04
CA LEU A 301 -1.45 1.88 -7.73
C LEU A 301 -1.69 1.86 -9.25
N GLU A 302 -2.23 0.78 -9.81
CA GLU A 302 -2.65 0.75 -11.21
C GLU A 302 -3.75 1.79 -11.46
N ARG A 303 -4.77 1.84 -10.58
CA ARG A 303 -5.84 2.85 -10.67
C ARG A 303 -5.29 4.27 -10.55
N MET A 304 -4.45 4.55 -9.56
CA MET A 304 -3.82 5.87 -9.40
C MET A 304 -2.99 6.29 -10.62
N THR A 305 -2.31 5.32 -11.24
CA THR A 305 -1.52 5.58 -12.45
C THR A 305 -2.41 5.87 -13.66
N LEU A 306 -3.51 5.14 -13.84
CA LEU A 306 -4.52 5.42 -14.87
C LEU A 306 -5.13 6.83 -14.71
N ASP A 307 -5.35 7.28 -13.47
CA ASP A 307 -5.83 8.63 -13.15
C ASP A 307 -4.74 9.72 -13.23
N ARG A 308 -3.56 9.35 -13.72
CA ARG A 308 -2.37 10.18 -13.97
C ARG A 308 -1.72 10.75 -12.71
N ILE A 309 -1.98 10.18 -11.53
CA ILE A 309 -1.34 10.60 -10.28
C ILE A 309 0.10 10.10 -10.25
N LEU A 310 0.33 8.84 -10.61
CA LEU A 310 1.65 8.23 -10.69
C LEU A 310 2.19 8.17 -12.14
N PRO A 311 3.49 7.94 -12.33
CA PRO A 311 4.10 7.87 -13.67
C PRO A 311 3.58 6.72 -14.54
N GLN A 312 3.25 7.01 -15.80
CA GLN A 312 2.62 6.04 -16.72
C GLN A 312 3.45 4.81 -17.04
N PHE A 313 4.78 4.86 -16.87
CA PHE A 313 5.62 3.70 -17.11
C PHE A 313 5.31 2.53 -16.16
N LEU A 314 4.68 2.79 -15.00
CA LEU A 314 4.28 1.76 -14.05
C LEU A 314 3.18 0.82 -14.61
N LEU A 315 2.39 1.27 -15.59
CA LEU A 315 1.33 0.46 -16.23
C LEU A 315 1.85 -0.63 -17.17
N ALA A 316 3.15 -0.83 -17.28
CA ALA A 316 3.69 -1.91 -18.10
C ALA A 316 3.20 -3.26 -17.59
N LYS A 317 2.49 -4.00 -18.45
CA LYS A 317 1.94 -5.32 -18.16
C LYS A 317 2.74 -6.41 -18.86
N ASN A 318 2.89 -7.57 -18.21
CA ASN A 318 3.44 -8.76 -18.86
C ASN A 318 2.36 -9.47 -19.71
N SER A 319 2.71 -10.57 -20.38
CA SER A 319 1.75 -11.40 -21.14
C SER A 319 0.59 -11.93 -20.28
N ARG A 320 0.85 -12.09 -18.98
CA ARG A 320 -0.11 -12.46 -17.95
C ARG A 320 -0.78 -11.25 -17.29
N GLY A 321 -0.69 -10.05 -17.89
CA GLY A 321 -1.44 -8.83 -17.57
C GLY A 321 -1.24 -8.29 -16.16
N SER A 322 -0.22 -8.78 -15.47
CA SER A 322 0.20 -8.28 -14.17
C SER A 322 1.07 -7.03 -14.38
N ALA A 323 0.77 -5.96 -13.64
CA ALA A 323 1.53 -4.71 -13.66
C ALA A 323 2.85 -4.88 -12.90
N TYR A 324 3.77 -5.66 -13.47
CA TYR A 324 4.96 -6.17 -12.78
C TYR A 324 5.85 -5.05 -12.20
N ARG A 325 5.89 -3.86 -12.80
CA ARG A 325 6.68 -2.73 -12.28
C ARG A 325 6.11 -2.18 -10.97
N ILE A 326 4.78 -2.19 -10.81
CA ILE A 326 4.13 -1.82 -9.56
C ILE A 326 4.48 -2.82 -8.46
N ILE A 327 4.42 -4.10 -8.77
CA ILE A 327 4.72 -5.19 -7.85
C ILE A 327 6.20 -5.16 -7.42
N ILE A 328 7.14 -4.95 -8.36
CA ILE A 328 8.57 -4.81 -8.06
C ILE A 328 8.83 -3.58 -7.20
N MET A 329 8.23 -2.42 -7.53
CA MET A 329 8.37 -1.21 -6.72
C MET A 329 7.87 -1.44 -5.29
N PHE A 330 6.74 -2.13 -5.12
CA PHE A 330 6.21 -2.45 -3.79
C PHE A 330 7.12 -3.42 -3.02
N PHE A 331 7.70 -4.43 -3.70
CA PHE A 331 8.72 -5.28 -3.10
C PHE A 331 9.93 -4.46 -2.60
N LEU A 332 10.44 -3.56 -3.43
CA LEU A 332 11.56 -2.69 -3.03
C LEU A 332 11.21 -1.79 -1.85
N LEU A 333 9.97 -1.27 -1.80
CA LEU A 333 9.47 -0.51 -0.66
C LEU A 333 9.43 -1.36 0.62
N ASN A 334 8.92 -2.59 0.54
CA ASN A 334 8.87 -3.54 1.67
C ASN A 334 10.26 -3.94 2.16
N VAL A 335 11.21 -4.19 1.24
CA VAL A 335 12.60 -4.48 1.61
C VAL A 335 13.25 -3.26 2.25
N SER A 336 13.05 -2.06 1.68
CA SER A 336 13.59 -0.82 2.23
C SER A 336 13.16 -0.62 3.67
N ILE A 337 11.86 -0.76 3.97
CA ILE A 337 11.37 -0.53 5.32
C ILE A 337 11.84 -1.60 6.31
N LEU A 338 11.85 -2.87 5.89
CA LEU A 338 12.37 -3.98 6.71
C LEU A 338 13.83 -3.76 7.10
N LEU A 339 14.67 -3.26 6.18
CA LEU A 339 16.08 -2.97 6.45
C LEU A 339 16.26 -1.73 7.33
N ILE A 340 15.45 -0.68 7.14
CA ILE A 340 15.47 0.52 7.97
C ILE A 340 15.07 0.19 9.41
N THR A 341 14.05 -0.65 9.60
CA THR A 341 13.60 -1.07 10.93
C THR A 341 14.45 -2.21 11.52
N ARG A 342 15.41 -2.76 10.75
CA ARG A 342 16.22 -3.92 11.16
C ARG A 342 15.39 -5.13 11.60
N GLY A 343 14.18 -5.28 11.07
CA GLY A 343 13.24 -6.32 11.48
C GLY A 343 12.44 -6.01 12.75
N GLU A 344 12.57 -4.82 13.35
CA GLU A 344 11.72 -4.43 14.48
C GLU A 344 10.29 -4.11 14.00
N LEU A 345 9.33 -4.91 14.45
CA LEU A 345 7.93 -4.84 14.01
C LEU A 345 7.08 -3.86 14.84
N GLY A 346 7.52 -3.53 16.06
CA GLY A 346 6.83 -2.58 16.93
C GLY A 346 6.54 -1.23 16.25
N PRO A 347 7.54 -0.57 15.62
CA PRO A 347 7.32 0.64 14.84
C PRO A 347 6.26 0.46 13.72
N LEU A 348 6.24 -0.68 13.04
CA LEU A 348 5.31 -0.95 11.94
C LEU A 348 3.88 -1.23 12.40
N ALA A 349 3.69 -1.80 13.59
CA ALA A 349 2.37 -2.07 14.15
C ALA A 349 1.52 -0.79 14.28
N GLY A 350 2.14 0.33 14.64
CA GLY A 350 1.50 1.65 14.66
C GLY A 350 1.06 2.14 13.28
N VAL A 351 1.97 2.01 12.30
CA VAL A 351 1.69 2.35 10.89
C VAL A 351 0.53 1.52 10.37
N TYR A 352 0.55 0.22 10.62
CA TYR A 352 -0.48 -0.74 10.23
C TYR A 352 -1.84 -0.35 10.79
N THR A 353 -1.96 -0.24 12.11
CA THR A 353 -3.23 -0.01 12.81
C THR A 353 -3.86 1.32 12.42
N ILE A 354 -3.09 2.41 12.50
CA ILE A 354 -3.61 3.77 12.29
C ILE A 354 -3.97 3.96 10.81
N SER A 355 -3.14 3.47 9.88
CA SER A 355 -3.43 3.56 8.45
C SER A 355 -4.68 2.79 8.07
N PHE A 356 -4.77 1.53 8.48
CA PHE A 356 -5.90 0.65 8.18
C PHE A 356 -7.24 1.23 8.70
N LEU A 357 -7.29 1.60 9.98
CA LEU A 357 -8.51 2.17 10.57
C LEU A 357 -8.87 3.52 9.94
N SER A 358 -7.88 4.35 9.60
CA SER A 358 -8.14 5.61 8.88
C SER A 358 -8.72 5.36 7.49
N VAL A 359 -8.26 4.33 6.75
CA VAL A 359 -8.85 3.92 5.48
C VAL A 359 -10.30 3.49 5.66
N MET A 360 -10.62 2.70 6.68
CA MET A 360 -12.00 2.31 6.97
C MET A 360 -12.91 3.51 7.26
N ALA A 361 -12.43 4.45 8.08
CA ALA A 361 -13.16 5.68 8.37
C ALA A 361 -13.40 6.52 7.09
N LEU A 362 -12.36 6.70 6.27
CA LEU A 362 -12.46 7.40 4.98
C LEU A 362 -13.41 6.70 4.01
N PHE A 363 -13.47 5.37 4.05
CA PHE A 363 -14.40 4.59 3.24
C PHE A 363 -15.86 4.84 3.65
N ALA A 364 -16.14 4.85 4.95
CA ALA A 364 -17.46 5.19 5.49
C ALA A 364 -17.85 6.65 5.20
N ILE A 365 -16.92 7.60 5.32
CA ILE A 365 -17.12 8.99 4.92
C ILE A 365 -17.40 9.08 3.41
N GLY A 366 -16.63 8.37 2.59
CA GLY A 366 -16.84 8.27 1.14
C GLY A 366 -18.24 7.76 0.78
N ASN A 367 -18.78 6.81 1.55
CA ASN A 367 -20.16 6.33 1.39
C ASN A 367 -21.20 7.46 1.63
N ILE A 368 -21.04 8.26 2.69
CA ILE A 368 -21.88 9.43 2.95
C ILE A 368 -21.79 10.43 1.79
N LEU A 369 -20.57 10.74 1.35
CA LEU A 369 -20.34 11.70 0.27
C LEU A 369 -20.93 11.20 -1.06
N LEU A 370 -20.92 9.90 -1.33
CA LEU A 370 -21.59 9.32 -2.50
C LEU A 370 -23.12 9.45 -2.40
N LYS A 371 -23.71 9.27 -1.21
CA LYS A 371 -25.15 9.54 -0.97
C LYS A 371 -25.52 11.00 -1.29
N ILE A 372 -24.67 11.96 -0.91
CA ILE A 372 -24.95 13.39 -1.08
C ILE A 372 -24.64 13.88 -2.50
N ARG A 373 -23.41 13.65 -2.98
CA ARG A 373 -22.89 14.23 -4.24
C ARG A 373 -23.24 13.41 -5.47
N ARG A 374 -23.56 12.12 -5.31
CA ARG A 374 -23.81 11.15 -6.40
C ARG A 374 -25.05 10.29 -6.13
N ALA A 375 -26.14 10.93 -5.71
CA ALA A 375 -27.39 10.25 -5.31
C ALA A 375 -28.01 9.36 -6.40
N ARG A 376 -27.78 9.67 -7.69
CA ARG A 376 -28.36 8.95 -8.84
C ARG A 376 -27.61 7.68 -9.25
N LEU A 377 -26.43 7.39 -8.68
CA LEU A 377 -25.72 6.16 -9.02
C LEU A 377 -26.52 4.92 -8.58
N PRO A 378 -26.59 3.86 -9.42
CA PRO A 378 -27.24 2.61 -9.05
C PRO A 378 -26.49 1.95 -7.89
N ARG A 379 -27.23 1.35 -6.95
CA ARG A 379 -26.66 0.76 -5.72
C ARG A 379 -27.30 -0.59 -5.47
N PRO A 380 -26.58 -1.70 -5.73
CA PRO A 380 -27.07 -3.05 -5.45
C PRO A 380 -27.32 -3.28 -3.95
N GLU A 381 -26.52 -2.65 -3.09
CA GLU A 381 -26.70 -2.66 -1.65
C GLU A 381 -26.78 -1.24 -1.10
N ARG A 382 -27.45 -1.05 0.04
CA ARG A 382 -27.51 0.22 0.75
C ARG A 382 -27.24 0.01 2.24
N ALA A 383 -26.27 0.73 2.78
CA ALA A 383 -26.05 0.88 4.21
C ALA A 383 -27.00 1.95 4.76
N SER A 384 -27.59 1.69 5.93
CA SER A 384 -28.43 2.66 6.64
C SER A 384 -27.56 3.80 7.21
N PRO A 385 -28.09 5.03 7.32
CA PRO A 385 -27.35 6.16 7.92
C PRO A 385 -26.86 5.85 9.34
N LEU A 386 -27.68 5.17 10.15
CA LEU A 386 -27.32 4.76 11.50
C LEU A 386 -26.14 3.77 11.50
N ALA A 387 -26.13 2.78 10.59
CA ALA A 387 -25.02 1.84 10.49
C ALA A 387 -23.71 2.53 10.13
N ILE A 388 -23.74 3.53 9.23
CA ILE A 388 -22.56 4.29 8.84
C ILE A 388 -22.04 5.13 10.01
N LEU A 389 -22.94 5.81 10.73
CA LEU A 389 -22.58 6.61 11.91
C LEU A 389 -21.93 5.74 12.99
N LEU A 390 -22.54 4.60 13.32
CA LEU A 390 -21.99 3.66 14.29
C LEU A 390 -20.62 3.11 13.86
N ALA A 391 -20.44 2.79 12.58
CA ALA A 391 -19.17 2.34 12.04
C ALA A 391 -18.07 3.40 12.16
N ILE A 392 -18.37 4.66 11.84
CA ILE A 392 -17.41 5.78 11.99
C ILE A 392 -17.04 5.99 13.45
N ILE A 393 -18.03 5.99 14.36
CA ILE A 393 -17.78 6.15 15.80
C ILE A 393 -16.91 5.00 16.32
N ALA A 394 -17.23 3.75 15.98
CA ALA A 394 -16.48 2.58 16.41
C ALA A 394 -15.02 2.59 15.94
N VAL A 395 -14.78 2.89 14.67
CA VAL A 395 -13.40 2.99 14.13
C VAL A 395 -12.65 4.17 14.73
N SER A 396 -13.31 5.31 14.93
CA SER A 396 -12.69 6.48 15.57
C SER A 396 -12.30 6.19 17.02
N MET A 397 -13.16 5.51 17.77
CA MET A 397 -12.86 5.04 19.12
C MET A 397 -11.67 4.07 19.12
N ALA A 398 -11.60 3.15 18.16
CA ALA A 398 -10.48 2.23 18.04
C ALA A 398 -9.15 2.93 17.72
N ILE A 399 -9.17 3.96 16.85
CA ILE A 399 -7.98 4.78 16.58
C ILE A 399 -7.52 5.48 17.86
N VAL A 400 -8.44 6.15 18.56
CA VAL A 400 -8.13 6.84 19.82
C VAL A 400 -7.60 5.84 20.86
N GLY A 401 -8.24 4.69 21.02
CA GLY A 401 -7.80 3.66 21.95
C GLY A 401 -6.41 3.12 21.63
N ASN A 402 -6.07 2.88 20.36
CA ASN A 402 -4.71 2.46 19.98
C ASN A 402 -3.66 3.54 20.24
N ILE A 403 -3.99 4.81 20.00
CA ILE A 403 -3.09 5.93 20.32
C ILE A 403 -2.88 6.04 21.84
N LEU A 404 -3.93 5.81 22.64
CA LEU A 404 -3.82 5.81 24.11
C LEU A 404 -3.04 4.61 24.65
N ILE A 405 -3.17 3.42 24.03
CA ILE A 405 -2.40 2.22 24.40
C ILE A 405 -0.90 2.45 24.18
N ASN A 406 -0.52 3.00 23.02
CA ASN A 406 0.87 3.24 22.68
C ASN A 406 1.04 4.58 21.94
N PRO A 407 1.21 5.72 22.65
CA PRO A 407 1.34 7.04 22.01
C PRO A 407 2.48 7.15 21.01
N ARG A 408 3.56 6.36 21.22
CA ARG A 408 4.71 6.29 20.31
C ARG A 408 4.32 5.81 18.90
N TYR A 409 3.27 5.00 18.77
CA TYR A 409 2.80 4.52 17.46
C TYR A 409 2.30 5.64 16.56
N LEU A 410 1.74 6.72 17.14
CA LEU A 410 1.37 7.90 16.37
C LEU A 410 2.61 8.61 15.80
N GLY A 411 3.68 8.72 16.58
CA GLY A 411 4.95 9.30 16.13
C GLY A 411 5.52 8.52 14.94
N VAL A 412 5.61 7.20 15.07
CA VAL A 412 6.10 6.33 13.98
C VAL A 412 5.18 6.39 12.76
N PHE A 413 3.86 6.38 12.96
CA PHE A 413 2.92 6.57 11.85
C PHE A 413 3.22 7.87 11.09
N MET A 414 3.44 8.98 11.78
CA MET A 414 3.76 10.26 11.14
C MET A 414 5.09 10.25 10.38
N GLU A 415 6.11 9.57 10.91
CA GLU A 415 7.41 9.40 10.25
C GLU A 415 7.30 8.71 8.87
N TYR A 416 6.37 7.76 8.72
CA TYR A 416 6.11 7.11 7.42
C TYR A 416 5.06 7.83 6.58
N PHE A 417 4.06 8.42 7.23
CA PHE A 417 2.96 9.10 6.55
C PHE A 417 3.40 10.37 5.83
N ILE A 418 4.19 11.23 6.49
CA ILE A 418 4.62 12.51 5.91
C ILE A 418 5.45 12.30 4.63
N PRO A 419 6.52 11.49 4.61
CA PRO A 419 7.29 11.24 3.38
C PRO A 419 6.45 10.62 2.27
N THR A 420 5.55 9.68 2.60
CA THR A 420 4.68 9.04 1.61
C THR A 420 3.73 10.05 0.96
N VAL A 421 3.11 10.92 1.77
CA VAL A 421 2.26 12.02 1.27
C VAL A 421 3.07 13.01 0.44
N LEU A 422 4.29 13.35 0.83
CA LEU A 422 5.17 14.22 0.06
C LEU A 422 5.51 13.63 -1.31
N VAL A 423 5.90 12.36 -1.37
CA VAL A 423 6.20 11.67 -2.64
C VAL A 423 4.98 11.67 -3.56
N VAL A 424 3.81 11.27 -3.05
CA VAL A 424 2.57 11.27 -3.84
C VAL A 424 2.16 12.70 -4.23
N GLY A 425 2.35 13.68 -3.35
CA GLY A 425 2.08 15.10 -3.60
C GLY A 425 2.97 15.68 -4.70
N VAL A 426 4.26 15.33 -4.73
CA VAL A 426 5.20 15.67 -5.80
C VAL A 426 4.76 15.03 -7.11
N MET A 427 4.37 13.76 -7.11
CA MET A 427 3.88 13.07 -8.30
C MET A 427 2.57 13.68 -8.85
N LEU A 428 1.64 14.04 -7.96
CA LEU A 428 0.38 14.70 -8.32
C LEU A 428 0.62 16.08 -8.97
N ASN A 429 1.58 16.85 -8.45
CA ASN A 429 1.90 18.20 -8.92
C ASN A 429 3.09 18.26 -9.89
N ARG A 430 3.55 17.12 -10.43
CA ARG A 430 4.79 17.02 -11.20
C ARG A 430 4.87 17.96 -12.39
N THR A 431 3.75 18.22 -13.08
CA THR A 431 3.73 19.14 -14.22
C THR A 431 3.94 20.59 -13.79
N THR A 432 3.37 20.98 -12.65
CA THR A 432 3.57 22.32 -12.07
C THR A 432 5.03 22.49 -11.63
N ILE A 433 5.61 21.46 -11.00
CA ILE A 433 7.02 21.45 -10.58
C ILE A 433 7.94 21.57 -11.81
N LEU A 434 7.72 20.75 -12.85
CA LEU A 434 8.50 20.79 -14.08
C LEU A 434 8.36 22.12 -14.82
N SER A 435 7.17 22.70 -14.86
CA SER A 435 6.95 24.04 -15.42
C SER A 435 7.68 25.12 -14.61
N GLY A 436 7.70 25.00 -13.27
CA GLY A 436 8.46 25.90 -12.40
C GLY A 436 9.97 25.80 -12.63
N ILE A 437 10.50 24.59 -12.76
CA ILE A 437 11.91 24.35 -13.12
C ILE A 437 12.21 24.95 -14.50
N LEU A 438 11.36 24.74 -15.49
CA LEU A 438 11.52 25.32 -16.82
C LEU A 438 11.52 26.86 -16.78
N TYR A 439 10.62 27.45 -15.99
CA TYR A 439 10.56 28.90 -15.81
C TYR A 439 11.83 29.43 -15.15
N LEU A 440 12.34 28.77 -14.11
CA LEU A 440 13.59 29.13 -13.44
C LEU A 440 14.78 29.06 -14.41
N ILE A 441 14.87 28.00 -15.21
CA ILE A 441 15.91 27.87 -16.23
C ILE A 441 15.84 29.03 -17.23
N ARG A 442 14.64 29.35 -17.74
CA ARG A 442 14.48 30.48 -18.67
C ARG A 442 14.83 31.82 -18.03
N TYR A 443 14.39 32.06 -16.80
CA TYR A 443 14.71 33.27 -16.05
C TYR A 443 16.22 33.48 -15.89
N LEU A 444 16.97 32.41 -15.59
CA LEU A 444 18.43 32.47 -15.44
C LEU A 444 19.17 32.58 -16.78
N PHE A 445 18.71 31.90 -17.83
CA PHE A 445 19.43 31.81 -19.11
C PHE A 445 19.02 32.85 -20.15
N GLU A 446 17.83 33.42 -20.12
CA GLU A 446 17.41 34.45 -21.09
C GLU A 446 18.32 35.70 -21.07
N PRO A 447 18.74 36.24 -19.92
CA PRO A 447 19.67 37.37 -19.89
C PRO A 447 21.02 37.03 -20.55
N VAL A 448 21.55 35.83 -20.27
CA VAL A 448 22.79 35.33 -20.87
C VAL A 448 22.62 35.16 -22.39
N GLN A 449 21.51 34.58 -22.83
CA GLN A 449 21.22 34.37 -24.25
C GLN A 449 21.07 35.71 -24.99
N GLN A 450 20.42 36.70 -24.39
CA GLN A 450 20.32 38.05 -24.95
C GLN A 450 21.68 38.74 -25.01
N PHE A 451 22.51 38.59 -23.98
CA PHE A 451 23.87 39.11 -23.95
C PHE A 451 24.73 38.50 -25.07
N VAL A 452 24.71 37.17 -25.21
CA VAL A 452 25.43 36.45 -26.29
C VAL A 452 24.94 36.89 -27.67
N LYS A 453 23.62 37.05 -27.88
CA LYS A 453 23.07 37.57 -29.14
C LYS A 453 23.55 38.99 -29.44
N LYS A 454 23.59 39.88 -28.44
CA LYS A 454 24.10 41.26 -28.59
C LYS A 454 25.59 41.26 -28.93
N LEU A 455 26.39 40.46 -28.23
CA LEU A 455 27.83 40.31 -28.53
C LEU A 455 28.06 39.80 -29.95
N ASN A 456 27.35 38.75 -30.35
CA ASN A 456 27.49 38.18 -31.70
C ASN A 456 27.17 39.22 -32.78
N ARG A 457 26.09 39.99 -32.61
CA ARG A 457 25.74 41.07 -33.53
C ARG A 457 26.81 42.15 -33.60
N ARG A 458 27.36 42.59 -32.46
CA ARG A 458 28.44 43.59 -32.43
C ARG A 458 29.71 43.10 -33.12
N ILE A 459 30.09 41.85 -32.91
CA ILE A 459 31.26 41.25 -33.58
C ILE A 459 31.04 41.22 -35.10
N LEU A 460 29.85 40.82 -35.56
CA LEU A 460 29.52 40.82 -36.98
C LEU A 460 29.53 42.23 -37.58
N GLU A 461 28.95 43.22 -36.89
CA GLU A 461 28.98 44.63 -37.31
C GLU A 461 30.43 45.13 -37.43
N LEU A 462 31.29 44.80 -36.46
CA LEU A 462 32.72 45.16 -36.47
C LEU A 462 33.47 44.52 -37.64
N ILE A 463 33.21 43.23 -37.95
CA ILE A 463 33.80 42.54 -39.10
C ILE A 463 33.39 43.21 -40.41
N VAL A 464 32.10 43.57 -40.54
CA VAL A 464 31.60 44.26 -41.74
C VAL A 464 32.23 45.63 -41.87
N GLU A 465 32.35 46.38 -40.77
CA GLU A 465 33.01 47.69 -40.73
C GLU A 465 34.47 47.60 -41.21
N ILE A 466 35.27 46.69 -40.63
CA ILE A 466 36.67 46.46 -41.03
C ILE A 466 36.77 46.12 -42.52
N ASN A 467 35.91 45.22 -43.01
CA ASN A 467 35.93 44.81 -44.41
C ASN A 467 35.40 45.89 -45.38
N SER A 468 34.72 46.93 -44.88
CA SER A 468 34.16 48.02 -45.69
C SER A 468 35.10 49.20 -45.89
N GLN A 469 36.24 49.24 -45.17
CA GLN A 469 37.24 50.30 -45.31
C GLN A 469 37.81 50.33 -46.72
N GLU A 470 37.82 51.51 -47.36
CA GLU A 470 38.30 51.64 -48.74
C GLU A 470 39.82 51.51 -48.83
N PHE A 471 40.30 50.55 -49.61
CA PHE A 471 41.70 50.50 -50.00
C PHE A 471 41.91 51.35 -51.26
N VAL A 472 42.63 52.46 -51.10
CA VAL A 472 42.90 53.40 -52.19
C VAL A 472 44.24 53.04 -52.83
N PHE A 473 44.21 52.67 -54.11
CA PHE A 473 45.42 52.42 -54.88
C PHE A 473 45.62 53.52 -55.91
N PHE A 474 46.75 54.22 -55.80
CA PHE A 474 47.14 55.26 -56.76
C PHE A 474 47.87 54.61 -57.94
N THR A 475 47.36 54.81 -59.15
CA THR A 475 47.99 54.32 -60.38
C THR A 475 48.28 55.47 -61.33
N LYS A 476 49.38 55.38 -62.09
CA LYS A 476 49.69 56.37 -63.14
C LYS A 476 49.02 56.01 -64.48
N ASN A 477 48.73 54.72 -64.70
CA ASN A 477 48.28 54.18 -65.98
C ASN A 477 47.27 53.03 -65.77
N ASP A 478 46.52 52.70 -66.82
CA ASP A 478 45.39 51.75 -66.82
C ASP A 478 45.83 50.29 -67.07
N ASP A 479 47.10 49.97 -66.86
CA ASP A 479 47.67 48.66 -67.22
C ASP A 479 47.02 47.51 -66.44
N ILE A 480 46.38 46.60 -67.18
CA ILE A 480 45.63 45.45 -66.65
C ILE A 480 46.54 44.53 -65.84
N ALA A 481 47.81 44.35 -66.26
CA ALA A 481 48.73 43.47 -65.54
C ALA A 481 49.07 44.02 -64.14
N THR A 482 49.23 45.34 -64.02
CA THR A 482 49.47 46.03 -62.75
C THR A 482 48.21 46.01 -61.86
N LEU A 483 47.04 46.32 -62.41
CA LEU A 483 45.78 46.25 -61.66
C LEU A 483 45.48 44.84 -61.15
N ASN A 484 45.75 43.79 -61.95
CA ASN A 484 45.57 42.41 -61.52
C ASN A 484 46.50 42.01 -60.36
N LYS A 485 47.77 42.46 -60.38
CA LYS A 485 48.69 42.24 -59.24
C LYS A 485 48.20 42.93 -57.97
N VAL A 486 47.63 44.13 -58.08
CA VAL A 486 47.05 44.85 -56.94
C VAL A 486 45.81 44.13 -56.41
N MET A 487 44.93 43.65 -57.29
CA MET A 487 43.77 42.84 -56.86
C MET A 487 44.20 41.57 -56.13
N LEU A 488 45.22 40.86 -56.64
CA LEU A 488 45.78 39.67 -55.98
C LEU A 488 46.45 40.00 -54.64
N TYR A 489 47.10 41.17 -54.53
CA TYR A 489 47.67 41.66 -53.28
C TYR A 489 46.58 41.95 -52.25
N VAL A 490 45.56 42.72 -52.64
CA VAL A 490 44.43 43.08 -51.76
C VAL A 490 43.70 41.82 -51.31
N GLN A 491 43.45 40.88 -52.23
CA GLN A 491 42.81 39.60 -51.89
C GLN A 491 43.62 38.74 -50.92
N LYS A 492 44.97 38.80 -50.98
CA LYS A 492 45.85 37.99 -50.14
C LYS A 492 46.20 38.64 -48.79
N ASN A 493 46.27 39.97 -48.73
CA ASN A 493 46.89 40.67 -47.61
C ASN A 493 45.97 41.70 -46.93
N GLU A 494 44.90 42.14 -47.58
CA GLU A 494 44.01 43.17 -47.05
C GLU A 494 42.63 42.57 -46.72
N HIS A 495 41.99 43.08 -45.67
CA HIS A 495 40.68 42.60 -45.24
C HIS A 495 39.51 43.32 -45.96
N THR A 496 39.80 44.28 -46.83
CA THR A 496 38.79 45.09 -47.52
C THR A 496 38.08 44.35 -48.66
N ARG A 497 36.82 44.72 -48.90
CA ARG A 497 36.04 44.36 -50.09
C ARG A 497 35.80 45.55 -51.03
N LYS A 498 36.34 46.73 -50.70
CA LYS A 498 36.10 47.97 -51.42
C LYS A 498 37.43 48.60 -51.83
N ILE A 499 37.68 48.61 -53.13
CA ILE A 499 38.93 49.13 -53.70
C ILE A 499 38.58 50.36 -54.54
N LYS A 500 39.34 51.44 -54.33
CA LYS A 500 39.22 52.67 -55.11
C LYS A 500 40.53 52.92 -55.85
N PHE A 501 40.47 52.86 -57.17
CA PHE A 501 41.59 53.24 -58.02
C PHE A 501 41.57 54.74 -58.25
N VAL A 502 42.68 55.41 -57.97
CA VAL A 502 42.83 56.86 -58.19
C VAL A 502 43.96 57.07 -59.18
N THR A 503 43.63 57.61 -60.35
CA THR A 503 44.63 57.93 -61.37
C THR A 503 45.31 59.25 -61.02
N VAL A 504 46.63 59.22 -60.90
CA VAL A 504 47.44 60.43 -60.67
C VAL A 504 48.06 60.81 -62.01
N LEU A 505 47.58 61.92 -62.58
CA LEU A 505 48.03 62.49 -63.86
C LEU A 505 49.45 63.03 -63.78
#